data_AF-A0A5K1CZZ6-F1
#
_entry.id   AF-A0A5K1CZZ6-F1
#
_cell.length_a   1.000
_cell.length_b   1.000
_cell.length_c   1.000
_cell.angle_alpha   90.00
_cell.angle_beta   90.00
_cell.angle_gamma   90.00
#
_symmetry.space_group_name_H-M   'P 1'
#
loop_
_entity.id
_entity.type
_entity.pdbx_description
1 polymer ?
#
loop_
_entity_poly.entity_id
_entity_poly.type
_entity_poly.pdbx_seq_one_letter_code
_entity_poly.pdbx_strand_id
1 'polypeptide(L)' 'HYYMKEVYVFIPEPGNRKAMLAVSALARAMEETKRVAILRCVWKQGQANVVIGVLTPNISASPNLVRSIAYLVA' A
#
# COMPACT_ATOMS: atom_id res chain seq x y z
N HIS A 1 -1.50 -16.14 14.52
CA HIS A 1 -1.54 -15.91 13.07
C HIS A 1 -2.84 -15.19 12.74
N TYR A 2 -2.79 -13.89 12.42
CA TYR A 2 -3.96 -13.20 11.87
C TYR A 2 -3.99 -13.49 10.36
N TYR A 3 -4.85 -14.41 9.95
CA TYR A 3 -5.01 -14.76 8.55
C TYR A 3 -5.90 -13.71 7.88
N MET A 4 -5.28 -12.79 7.14
CA MET A 4 -6.00 -11.88 6.28
C MET A 4 -6.36 -12.60 4.98
N LYS A 5 -7.60 -12.42 4.55
CA LYS A 5 -8.24 -13.34 3.60
C LYS A 5 -7.79 -13.07 2.18
N GLU A 6 -7.43 -11.82 1.88
CA GLU A 6 -7.17 -11.36 0.52
C GLU A 6 -5.99 -10.38 0.50
N VAL A 7 -5.16 -10.49 -0.54
CA VAL A 7 -4.03 -9.59 -0.79
C VAL A 7 -4.35 -8.75 -2.01
N TYR A 8 -4.31 -7.44 -1.83
CA TYR A 8 -4.53 -6.43 -2.85
C TYR A 8 -3.25 -5.65 -3.12
N VAL A 9 -3.18 -5.04 -4.30
CA VAL A 9 -2.07 -4.20 -4.73
C VAL A 9 -2.52 -2.74 -4.74
N PHE A 10 -1.87 -1.92 -3.93
CA PHE A 10 -2.06 -0.48 -3.90
C PHE A 10 -1.02 0.18 -4.81
N ILE A 11 -1.51 0.76 -5.91
CA ILE A 11 -0.71 1.48 -6.89
C ILE A 11 -1.21 2.92 -7.05
N PRO A 12 -0.30 3.88 -7.26
CA PRO A 12 -0.69 5.24 -7.58
C PRO A 12 -1.44 5.28 -8.92
N GLU A 13 -2.37 6.22 -9.05
CA GLU A 13 -3.09 6.45 -10.30
C GLU A 13 -2.10 6.69 -11.46
N PRO A 14 -2.19 5.91 -12.56
CA PRO A 14 -1.32 6.08 -13.72
C PRO A 14 -1.39 7.50 -14.28
N GLY A 15 -0.24 8.11 -14.55
CA GLY A 15 -0.15 9.49 -15.04
C GLY A 15 -0.20 10.58 -13.96
N ASN A 16 -0.65 10.26 -12.74
CA ASN A 16 -0.67 11.19 -11.62
C ASN A 16 0.71 11.24 -10.93
N ARG A 17 1.56 12.16 -11.40
CA ARG A 17 2.95 12.31 -10.90
C ARG A 17 3.04 12.53 -9.40
N LYS A 18 2.12 13.30 -8.82
CA LYS A 18 2.11 13.59 -7.37
C LYS A 18 1.80 12.33 -6.57
N ALA A 19 0.80 11.56 -7.01
CA ALA A 19 0.47 10.27 -6.37
C ALA A 19 1.64 9.28 -6.47
N MET A 20 2.28 9.17 -7.64
CA MET A 20 3.44 8.29 -7.82
C MET A 20 4.59 8.63 -6.87
N LEU A 21 4.93 9.92 -6.74
CA LEU A 21 5.98 10.37 -5.82
C LEU A 21 5.61 10.09 -4.36
N ALA A 22 4.37 10.37 -3.96
CA ALA A 22 3.90 10.17 -2.59
C ALA A 22 3.93 8.69 -2.17
N VAL A 23 3.39 7.79 -3.01
CA VAL A 23 3.40 6.34 -2.72
C VAL A 23 4.83 5.80 -2.67
N SER A 24 5.70 6.26 -3.57
CA SER A 24 7.11 5.84 -3.58
C SER A 24 7.90 6.35 -2.37
N ALA A 25 7.61 7.55 -1.88
CA ALA A 25 8.22 8.07 -0.66
C ALA A 25 7.72 7.31 0.58
N LEU A 26 6.42 7.05 0.67
CA LEU A 26 5.81 6.30 1.76
C LEU A 26 6.37 4.88 1.86
N ALA A 27 6.41 4.14 0.75
CA ALA A 27 6.94 2.78 0.73
C ALA A 27 8.41 2.73 1.16
N ARG A 28 9.25 3.67 0.69
CA ARG A 28 10.66 3.78 1.11
C ARG A 28 10.79 4.05 2.60
N ALA A 29 10.04 5.01 3.13
CA ALA A 29 10.06 5.30 4.57
C ALA A 29 9.63 4.09 5.41
N MET A 30 8.63 3.33 4.96
CA MET A 30 8.18 2.10 5.62
C MET A 30 9.26 1.01 5.63
N GLU A 31 9.96 0.82 4.51
CA GLU A 31 11.07 -0.14 4.40
C GLU A 31 12.28 0.24 5.27
N GLU A 32 12.70 1.51 5.19
CA GLU A 32 13.84 2.04 5.96
C GLU A 32 13.59 1.99 7.47
N THR A 33 12.36 2.26 7.90
CA THR A 33 11.99 2.25 9.33
C THR A 33 11.50 0.90 9.84
N LYS A 34 11.38 -0.11 8.97
CA LYS A 34 10.83 -1.44 9.28
C LYS A 34 9.43 -1.35 9.90
N ARG A 35 8.59 -0.48 9.35
CA ARG A 35 7.21 -0.24 9.79
C ARG A 35 6.21 -0.54 8.68
N VAL A 36 4.99 -0.83 9.10
CA VAL A 36 3.83 -1.04 8.22
C VAL A 36 2.77 0.02 8.52
N ALA A 37 1.90 0.33 7.56
CA ALA A 37 0.76 1.20 7.82
C ALA A 37 -0.47 0.35 8.12
N ILE A 38 -1.26 0.74 9.12
CA ILE A 38 -2.56 0.13 9.41
C ILE A 38 -3.62 1.03 8.79
N LEU A 39 -4.47 0.47 7.94
CA LEU A 39 -5.44 1.18 7.15
C LEU A 39 -6.86 0.77 7.51
N ARG A 40 -7.76 1.75 7.47
CA ARG A 40 -9.20 1.51 7.40
C ARG A 40 -9.60 1.39 5.93
N CYS A 41 -10.00 0.20 5.51
CA CYS A 41 -10.35 -0.11 4.13
C CYS A 41 -11.87 -0.11 3.93
N VAL A 42 -12.32 0.63 2.93
CA VAL A 42 -13.72 0.71 2.50
C VAL A 42 -13.73 0.56 0.98
N TRP A 43 -14.46 -0.45 0.48
CA TRP A 43 -14.45 -0.79 -0.94
C TRP A 43 -15.51 -0.05 -1.73
N LYS A 44 -16.66 0.21 -1.10
CA LYS A 44 -17.81 0.88 -1.73
C LYS A 44 -18.39 1.92 -0.77
N GLN A 45 -18.92 2.99 -1.34
CA GLN A 45 -19.67 3.98 -0.57
C GLN A 45 -20.86 3.30 0.12
N GLY A 46 -21.08 3.60 1.40
CA GLY A 46 -22.17 3.03 2.20
C GLY A 46 -21.91 1.64 2.78
N GLN A 47 -20.70 1.09 2.64
CA GLN A 47 -20.34 -0.17 3.31
C GLN A 47 -20.32 0.03 4.84
N ALA A 48 -21.20 -0.68 5.55
CA ALA A 48 -21.31 -0.60 7.01
C ALA A 48 -20.12 -1.26 7.74
N ASN A 49 -19.62 -2.37 7.19
CA ASN A 49 -18.50 -3.10 7.79
C ASN A 49 -17.17 -2.49 7.38
N VAL A 50 -16.36 -2.20 8.39
CA VAL A 50 -15.00 -1.70 8.21
C VAL A 50 -14.03 -2.88 8.14
N VAL A 51 -13.19 -2.91 7.11
CA VAL A 51 -12.08 -3.87 7.04
C VAL A 51 -10.81 -3.18 7.49
N ILE A 52 -10.06 -3.80 8.39
CA ILE A 52 -8.75 -3.30 8.80
C ILE A 52 -7.70 -4.00 7.97
N GLY A 53 -6.97 -3.22 7.17
CA GLY A 53 -5.89 -3.73 6.35
C GLY A 53 -4.53 -3.32 6.87
N VAL A 54 -3.51 -4.08 6.49
CA VAL A 54 -2.11 -3.74 6.70
C VAL A 54 -1.48 -3.46 5.35
N LEU A 55 -0.89 -2.28 5.21
CA LEU A 55 -0.09 -1.90 4.07
C LEU A 55 1.37 -2.27 4.34
N THR A 56 1.92 -3.18 3.55
CA THR A 56 3.34 -3.54 3.60
C THR A 56 4.09 -2.95 2.40
N PRO A 57 5.32 -2.45 2.60
CA PRO A 57 6.09 -1.90 1.49
C PRO A 57 6.55 -3.04 0.57
N ASN A 58 6.39 -2.88 -0.75
CA ASN A 58 7.05 -3.72 -1.74
C ASN A 58 7.88 -2.84 -2.67
N ILE A 59 9.19 -2.82 -2.42
CA ILE A 59 10.16 -2.06 -3.20
C ILE A 59 10.95 -3.05 -4.05
N SER A 60 10.86 -2.92 -5.37
CA SER A 60 11.73 -3.67 -6.27
C SER A 60 13.17 -3.18 -6.12
N ALA A 61 14.12 -4.10 -6.03
CA ALA A 61 15.55 -3.81 -5.86
C ALA A 61 16.20 -3.06 -7.05
N SER A 62 15.50 -2.90 -8.18
CA SER A 62 16.02 -2.16 -9.33
C SER A 62 15.92 -0.64 -9.12
N PRO A 63 17.06 0.07 -8.99
CA PRO A 63 17.09 1.51 -8.66
C PRO A 63 16.44 2.41 -9.71
N ASN A 64 16.25 1.92 -10.94
CA ASN A 64 15.69 2.67 -12.07
C ASN A 64 14.18 2.50 -12.24
N LEU A 65 13.51 1.70 -11.40
CA LEU A 65 12.08 1.44 -11.53
C LEU A 65 11.33 2.12 -10.38
N VAL A 66 10.76 3.29 -10.66
CA VAL A 66 9.78 3.97 -9.77
C VAL A 66 8.48 3.16 -9.81
N ARG A 67 8.49 1.98 -9.20
CA ARG A 67 7.32 1.13 -8.99
C ARG A 67 7.38 0.60 -7.57
N SER A 68 7.29 1.50 -6.60
CA SER A 68 6.95 1.08 -5.25
C SER A 68 5.48 0.68 -5.25
N ILE A 69 5.25 -0.63 -5.14
CA ILE A 69 3.93 -1.19 -4.96
C ILE A 69 3.75 -1.38 -3.45
N ALA A 70 2.55 -1.21 -2.94
CA ALA A 70 2.28 -1.63 -1.57
C ALA A 70 1.24 -2.74 -1.58
N TYR A 71 1.46 -3.80 -0.81
CA TYR A 71 0.42 -4.82 -0.64
C TYR A 71 -0.50 -4.38 0.47
N LEU A 72 -1.78 -4.32 0.16
CA LEU A 72 -2.83 -4.21 1.15
C LEU A 72 -3.29 -5.62 1.47
N VAL A 73 -2.99 -6.08 2.67
CA VAL A 73 -3.54 -7.33 3.19
C VAL A 73 -4.76 -6.93 4.02
N ALA A 74 -5.94 -7.51 3.77
CA ALA A 74 -7.22 -7.10 4.37
C ALA A 74 -8.03 -8.27 4.92
#